data_AF-A0A229SUR1-F1
#
_entry.id   AF-A0A229SUR1-F1
#
_cell.length_a   1.000
_cell.length_b   1.000
_cell.length_c   1.000
_cell.angle_alpha   90.00
_cell.angle_beta   90.00
_cell.angle_gamma   90.00
#
_symmetry.space_group_name_H-M   'P 1'
#
loop_
_entity.id
_entity.type
_entity.pdbx_description
1 polymer ?
#
loop_
_entity_poly.entity_id
_entity_poly.type
_entity_poly.pdbx_seq_one_letter_code
_entity_poly.pdbx_strand_id
1 'polypeptide(L)'
;MDSWLRGRLHPAEVAQLRANLSAHGLSPAALARGARPIVFADVVSTGGTMKQLLDILRDWAGDERADWPAVLRRVRIVGLTRRRRTSPNTYRWQQHAGWVRDLVPGAIRNVSVESALFSYLADYQVKLTRSFGRDLWADDGVRDPGRDDNTRRALAEAVAIVEAGRTPAVRERLARTMSREPAIAEPWLRDLVRRLRVAKGDT
;
A
#
# COMPACT_ATOMS: atom_id res chain seq x y z
N MET A 1 -15.18 5.32 8.46
CA MET A 1 -14.32 4.40 7.70
C MET A 1 -14.33 3.08 8.44
N ASP A 2 -15.20 2.19 7.98
CA ASP A 2 -15.59 0.99 8.70
C ASP A 2 -14.48 -0.07 8.67
N SER A 3 -14.22 -0.67 9.82
CA SER A 3 -13.35 -1.84 9.93
C SER A 3 -13.89 -2.95 9.03
N TRP A 4 -13.17 -3.31 7.95
CA TRP A 4 -13.49 -4.43 7.05
C TRP A 4 -13.54 -5.81 7.76
N LEU A 5 -13.16 -5.82 9.05
CA LEU A 5 -13.24 -6.94 9.99
C LEU A 5 -14.11 -6.58 11.21
N ARG A 6 -15.36 -6.11 11.04
CA ARG A 6 -16.26 -5.98 12.20
C ARG A 6 -16.62 -7.39 12.72
N GLY A 7 -16.13 -7.73 13.91
CA GLY A 7 -16.41 -9.00 14.58
C GLY A 7 -15.23 -9.98 14.56
N ARG A 8 -15.38 -11.09 15.29
CA ARG A 8 -14.38 -12.17 15.30
C ARG A 8 -14.44 -12.92 13.96
N LEU A 9 -13.29 -13.16 13.35
CA LEU A 9 -13.17 -13.97 12.13
C LEU A 9 -13.47 -15.45 12.43
N HIS A 10 -14.23 -16.08 11.54
CA HIS A 10 -14.47 -17.52 11.56
C HIS A 10 -13.22 -18.28 11.11
N PRO A 11 -12.94 -19.49 11.64
CA PRO A 11 -11.76 -20.26 11.25
C PRO A 11 -11.60 -20.47 9.73
N ALA A 12 -12.71 -20.68 9.02
CA ALA A 12 -12.70 -20.80 7.55
C ALA A 12 -12.27 -19.50 6.85
N GLU A 13 -12.69 -18.34 7.35
CA GLU A 13 -12.27 -17.04 6.82
C GLU A 13 -10.77 -16.82 7.06
N VAL A 14 -10.27 -17.18 8.25
CA VAL A 14 -8.83 -17.11 8.56
C VAL A 14 -8.03 -18.03 7.63
N ALA A 15 -8.50 -19.26 7.42
CA ALA A 15 -7.84 -20.21 6.52
C ALA A 15 -7.78 -19.66 5.08
N GLN A 16 -8.89 -19.11 4.57
CA GLN A 16 -8.92 -18.52 3.24
C GLN A 16 -8.02 -17.28 3.12
N LEU A 17 -8.01 -16.40 4.12
CA LEU A 17 -7.10 -15.26 4.14
C LEU A 17 -5.63 -15.72 4.12
N ARG A 18 -5.27 -16.73 4.91
CA ARG A 18 -3.91 -17.30 4.91
C ARG A 18 -3.54 -17.89 3.55
N ALA A 19 -4.48 -18.54 2.86
CA ALA A 19 -4.27 -19.03 1.49
C ALA A 19 -4.01 -17.88 0.52
N ASN A 20 -4.83 -16.82 0.56
CA ASN A 20 -4.67 -15.62 -0.27
C ASN A 20 -3.31 -14.94 0.00
N LEU A 21 -2.94 -14.74 1.27
CA LEU A 21 -1.64 -14.15 1.64
C LEU A 21 -0.46 -15.04 1.21
N SER A 22 -0.57 -16.36 1.37
CA SER A 22 0.45 -17.31 0.92
C SER A 22 0.70 -17.23 -0.59
N ALA A 23 -0.38 -17.12 -1.38
CA ALA A 23 -0.28 -16.98 -2.83
C ALA A 23 0.49 -15.72 -3.27
N HIS A 24 0.56 -14.70 -2.41
CA HIS A 24 1.33 -13.48 -2.63
C HIS A 24 2.69 -13.47 -1.91
N GLY A 25 3.14 -14.61 -1.38
CA GLY A 25 4.43 -14.74 -0.69
C GLY A 25 4.46 -14.07 0.68
N LEU A 26 3.29 -13.87 1.30
CA LEU A 26 3.14 -13.18 2.59
C LEU A 26 2.94 -14.16 3.77
N SER A 27 3.25 -15.45 3.59
CA SER A 27 3.26 -16.39 4.71
C SER A 27 4.41 -16.09 5.69
N PRO A 28 4.26 -16.37 7.00
CA PRO A 28 5.32 -16.15 7.97
C PRO A 28 6.65 -16.80 7.56
N ALA A 29 6.62 -18.06 7.10
CA ALA A 29 7.81 -18.77 6.63
C ALA A 29 8.45 -18.13 5.38
N ALA A 30 7.65 -17.60 4.46
CA ALA A 30 8.16 -16.89 3.28
C ALA A 30 8.78 -15.54 3.67
N LEU A 31 8.09 -14.77 4.52
CA LEU A 31 8.57 -13.50 5.03
C LEU A 31 9.88 -13.67 5.79
N ALA A 32 9.95 -14.59 6.76
CA ALA A 32 11.13 -14.82 7.59
C ALA A 32 12.39 -15.15 6.76
N ARG A 33 12.25 -15.98 5.71
CA ARG A 33 13.35 -16.39 4.83
C ARG A 33 13.65 -15.40 3.69
N GLY A 34 12.70 -14.52 3.36
CA GLY A 34 12.80 -13.62 2.23
C GLY A 34 14.02 -12.71 2.32
N ALA A 35 14.76 -12.56 1.21
CA ALA A 35 15.98 -11.73 1.20
C ALA A 35 15.68 -10.22 1.30
N ARG A 36 14.48 -9.78 0.91
CA ARG A 36 14.09 -8.37 0.84
C ARG A 36 12.86 -8.10 1.72
N PRO A 37 12.75 -6.89 2.30
CA PRO A 37 11.52 -6.49 2.98
C PRO A 37 10.33 -6.38 2.01
N ILE A 38 9.14 -6.66 2.51
CA ILE A 38 7.86 -6.33 1.88
C ILE A 38 7.39 -4.98 2.39
N VAL A 39 6.92 -4.14 1.48
CA VAL A 39 6.37 -2.82 1.78
C VAL A 39 4.86 -2.85 1.59
N PHE A 40 4.12 -2.63 2.66
CA PHE A 40 2.70 -2.33 2.59
C PHE A 40 2.51 -0.82 2.43
N ALA A 41 1.86 -0.40 1.35
CA ALA A 41 1.57 0.99 1.08
C ALA A 41 0.06 1.24 1.13
N ASP A 42 -0.37 2.24 1.90
CA ASP A 42 -1.80 2.54 2.05
C ASP A 42 -2.04 4.03 2.33
N VAL A 43 -3.28 4.50 2.12
CA VAL A 43 -3.76 5.80 2.58
C VAL A 43 -4.18 5.66 4.04
N VAL A 44 -3.39 6.23 4.95
CA VAL A 44 -3.51 5.92 6.38
C VAL A 44 -4.18 7.06 7.14
N SER A 45 -5.35 6.76 7.69
CA SER A 45 -6.04 7.62 8.67
C SER A 45 -5.65 7.25 10.12
N THR A 46 -5.75 5.97 10.50
CA THR A 46 -5.54 5.51 11.89
C THR A 46 -4.57 4.33 12.04
N GLY A 47 -4.23 3.64 10.94
CA GLY A 47 -3.37 2.45 10.95
C GLY A 47 -4.06 1.15 11.42
N GLY A 48 -5.37 1.17 11.66
CA GLY A 48 -6.12 0.01 12.18
C GLY A 48 -6.04 -1.24 11.29
N THR A 49 -6.19 -1.07 9.97
CA THR A 49 -6.08 -2.18 9.00
C THR A 49 -4.72 -2.87 9.09
N MET A 50 -3.65 -2.09 9.18
CA MET A 50 -2.29 -2.62 9.25
C MET A 50 -2.04 -3.37 10.57
N LYS A 51 -2.60 -2.87 11.68
CA LYS A 51 -2.59 -3.59 12.97
C LYS A 51 -3.22 -4.97 12.83
N GLN A 52 -4.42 -5.03 12.27
CA GLN A 52 -5.18 -6.27 12.14
C GLN A 52 -4.43 -7.30 11.28
N LEU A 53 -3.84 -6.86 10.17
CA LEU A 53 -3.01 -7.71 9.33
C LEU A 53 -1.82 -8.28 10.12
N LEU A 54 -1.13 -7.45 10.91
CA LEU A 54 0.02 -7.90 11.71
C LEU A 54 -0.37 -8.82 12.86
N ASP A 55 -1.53 -8.59 13.50
CA ASP A 55 -2.06 -9.51 14.50
C ASP A 55 -2.31 -10.90 13.88
N ILE A 56 -2.94 -10.96 12.69
CA ILE A 56 -3.19 -12.21 11.96
C ILE A 56 -1.89 -12.90 11.58
N LEU A 57 -0.89 -12.17 11.10
CA LEU A 57 0.43 -12.72 10.76
C LEU A 57 1.17 -13.24 12.01
N ARG A 58 1.04 -12.56 13.15
CA ARG A 58 1.65 -13.00 14.42
C ARG A 58 1.02 -14.29 14.91
N ASP A 59 -0.30 -14.37 14.91
CA ASP A 59 -1.02 -15.56 15.34
C ASP A 59 -0.70 -16.75 14.43
N TRP A 60 -0.65 -16.52 13.11
CA TRP A 60 -0.23 -17.52 12.12
C TRP A 60 1.23 -17.97 12.30
N ALA A 61 2.15 -17.04 12.58
CA ALA A 61 3.53 -17.38 12.90
C ALA A 61 3.63 -18.25 14.16
N GLY A 62 2.79 -17.98 15.16
CA GLY A 62 2.67 -18.81 16.36
C GLY A 62 2.21 -20.24 16.04
N ASP A 63 1.16 -20.39 15.23
CA ASP A 63 0.63 -21.68 14.80
C ASP A 63 1.68 -22.52 14.05
N GLU A 64 2.46 -21.89 13.16
CA GLU A 64 3.50 -22.56 12.36
C GLU A 64 4.87 -22.62 13.04
N ARG A 65 5.00 -22.08 14.26
CA ARG A 65 6.28 -21.92 14.98
C ARG A 65 7.35 -21.19 14.15
N ALA A 66 6.93 -20.22 13.34
CA ALA A 66 7.82 -19.35 12.57
C ALA A 66 8.50 -18.31 13.47
N ASP A 67 9.71 -17.88 13.10
CA ASP A 67 10.44 -16.81 13.79
C ASP A 67 9.75 -15.45 13.55
N TRP A 68 8.86 -15.07 14.47
CA TRP A 68 8.14 -13.81 14.41
C TRP A 68 9.05 -12.56 14.35
N PRO A 69 10.13 -12.45 15.16
CA PRO A 69 11.14 -11.41 14.97
C PRO A 69 11.74 -11.35 13.56
N ALA A 70 12.00 -12.50 12.90
CA ALA A 70 12.43 -12.51 11.50
C ALA A 70 11.35 -11.97 10.56
N VAL A 71 10.08 -12.32 10.76
CA VAL A 71 8.95 -11.76 10.00
C VAL A 71 8.88 -10.23 10.15
N LEU A 72 8.91 -9.71 11.39
CA LEU A 72 8.83 -8.27 11.66
C LEU A 72 9.97 -7.47 11.02
N ARG A 73 11.19 -8.02 11.00
CA ARG A 73 12.34 -7.40 10.31
C ARG A 73 12.12 -7.22 8.81
N ARG A 74 11.15 -7.93 8.24
CA ARG A 74 10.84 -7.94 6.80
C ARG A 74 9.61 -7.12 6.44
N VAL A 75 8.86 -6.62 7.43
CA VAL A 75 7.72 -5.74 7.18
C VAL A 75 8.16 -4.28 7.15
N ARG A 76 7.70 -3.54 6.14
CA ARG A 76 7.80 -2.09 6.03
C ARG A 76 6.42 -1.52 5.70
N ILE A 77 6.18 -0.29 6.12
CA ILE A 77 4.92 0.42 5.87
C ILE A 77 5.23 1.79 5.27
N VAL A 78 4.55 2.11 4.17
CA VAL A 78 4.50 3.45 3.59
C VAL A 78 3.08 3.98 3.74
N GLY A 79 2.90 4.97 4.61
CA GLY A 79 1.60 5.62 4.82
C GLY A 79 1.48 6.90 4.01
N LEU A 80 0.53 6.99 3.10
CA LEU A 80 0.09 8.28 2.56
C LEU A 80 -0.78 8.95 3.61
N THR A 81 -0.31 10.10 4.13
CA THR A 81 -0.97 10.81 5.22
C THR A 81 -1.37 12.21 4.78
N ARG A 82 -2.48 12.73 5.30
CA ARG A 82 -2.90 14.10 5.05
C ARG A 82 -1.84 15.08 5.54
N ARG A 83 -1.35 15.96 4.66
CA ARG A 83 -0.42 17.04 4.99
C ARG A 83 -1.12 17.97 5.99
N ARG A 84 -0.50 18.11 7.15
CA ARG A 84 -0.90 19.07 8.19
C ARG A 84 0.20 20.12 8.34
N ARG A 85 -0.06 21.17 9.13
CA ARG A 85 0.97 22.16 9.50
C ARG A 85 2.20 21.45 10.06
N THR A 86 3.39 21.96 9.77
CA THR A 86 4.63 21.45 10.37
C THR A 86 4.73 21.97 11.81
N SER A 87 4.45 21.12 12.80
CA SER A 87 4.56 21.43 14.22
C SER A 87 4.96 20.15 14.97
N PRO A 88 5.70 20.25 16.09
CA PRO A 88 5.93 19.11 16.98
C PRO A 88 4.62 18.44 17.45
N ASN A 89 3.54 19.21 17.54
CA ASN A 89 2.22 18.76 18.00
C ASN A 89 1.32 18.23 16.86
N THR A 90 1.86 18.10 15.65
CA THR A 90 1.10 17.59 14.51
C THR A 90 0.80 16.11 14.72
N TYR A 91 -0.49 15.79 14.80
CA TYR A 91 -0.99 14.42 14.90
C TYR A 91 -0.32 13.50 13.86
N ARG A 92 0.27 12.40 14.33
CA ARG A 92 0.79 11.31 13.50
C ARG A 92 0.12 10.03 13.97
N TRP A 93 -0.56 9.34 13.06
CA TRP A 93 -1.33 8.13 13.40
C TRP A 93 -0.47 7.10 14.16
N GLN A 94 0.82 6.97 13.81
CA GLN A 94 1.71 6.00 14.43
C GLN A 94 2.07 6.33 15.90
N GLN A 95 1.94 7.59 16.33
CA GLN A 95 2.16 7.97 17.74
C GLN A 95 1.03 7.46 18.65
N HIS A 96 -0.14 7.20 18.09
CA HIS A 96 -1.32 6.73 18.81
C HIS A 96 -1.58 5.23 18.60
N ALA A 97 -0.70 4.56 17.86
CA ALA A 97 -0.81 3.16 17.51
C ALA A 97 0.22 2.34 18.32
N GLY A 98 -0.20 1.78 19.46
CA GLY A 98 0.71 1.07 20.39
C GLY A 98 1.54 -0.03 19.74
N TRP A 99 0.96 -0.78 18.80
CA TRP A 99 1.59 -1.86 18.04
C TRP A 99 2.77 -1.42 17.16
N VAL A 100 2.88 -0.13 16.83
CA VAL A 100 4.00 0.39 16.04
C VAL A 100 5.33 0.20 16.77
N ARG A 101 5.31 0.16 18.10
CA ARG A 101 6.52 -0.06 18.91
C ARG A 101 7.14 -1.45 18.69
N ASP A 102 6.35 -2.40 18.19
CA ASP A 102 6.80 -3.77 17.92
C ASP A 102 7.56 -3.86 16.58
N LEU A 103 7.45 -2.84 15.72
CA LEU A 103 8.17 -2.79 14.45
C LEU A 103 9.62 -2.36 14.63
N VAL A 104 10.47 -2.80 13.70
CA VAL A 104 11.87 -2.32 13.67
C VAL A 104 11.94 -0.80 13.49
N PRO A 105 12.93 -0.13 14.10
CA PRO A 105 13.13 1.30 13.91
C PRO A 105 13.20 1.67 12.42
N GLY A 106 12.44 2.69 12.03
CA GLY A 106 12.36 3.14 10.63
C GLY A 106 11.54 2.24 9.70
N ALA A 107 10.80 1.24 10.22
CA ALA A 107 9.91 0.41 9.41
C ALA A 107 8.78 1.21 8.74
N ILE A 108 8.38 2.33 9.35
CA ILE A 108 7.30 3.20 8.85
C ILE A 108 7.90 4.45 8.23
N ARG A 109 7.49 4.74 7.00
CA ARG A 109 7.68 6.03 6.34
C ARG A 109 6.32 6.62 6.00
N ASN A 110 6.14 7.90 6.27
CA ASN A 110 4.92 8.61 5.87
C ASN A 110 5.23 9.58 4.74
N VAL A 111 4.34 9.64 3.76
CA VAL A 111 4.37 10.61 2.66
C VAL A 111 3.19 11.55 2.85
N SER A 112 3.50 12.82 3.15
CA SER A 112 2.50 13.85 3.39
C SER A 112 1.97 14.44 2.08
N VAL A 113 0.74 14.07 1.74
CA VAL A 113 0.05 14.52 0.52
C VAL A 113 -0.93 15.65 0.80
N GLU A 114 -1.18 16.50 -0.20
CA GLU A 114 -2.15 17.58 -0.09
C GLU A 114 -3.56 17.03 0.28
N SER A 115 -4.35 17.84 0.99
CA SER A 115 -5.61 17.41 1.61
C SER A 115 -6.70 16.97 0.62
N ALA A 116 -6.80 17.62 -0.53
CA ALA A 116 -7.71 17.22 -1.60
C ALA A 116 -7.22 15.94 -2.28
N LEU A 117 -5.91 15.79 -2.55
CA LEU A 117 -5.36 14.53 -3.06
C LEU A 117 -5.61 13.37 -2.07
N PHE A 118 -5.42 13.62 -0.77
CA PHE A 118 -5.71 12.63 0.26
C PHE A 118 -7.17 12.18 0.20
N SER A 119 -8.12 13.12 0.22
CA SER A 119 -9.55 12.78 0.20
C SER A 119 -9.99 12.18 -1.13
N TYR A 120 -9.41 12.61 -2.25
CA TYR A 120 -9.65 11.95 -3.52
C TYR A 120 -9.25 10.47 -3.43
N LEU A 121 -8.02 10.16 -2.97
CA LEU A 121 -7.57 8.77 -2.89
C LEU A 121 -8.30 7.94 -1.82
N ALA A 122 -8.66 8.54 -0.68
CA ALA A 122 -9.28 7.86 0.45
C ALA A 122 -10.80 7.68 0.28
N ASP A 123 -11.49 8.71 -0.20
CA ASP A 123 -12.94 8.86 -0.03
C ASP A 123 -13.70 8.89 -1.37
N TYR A 124 -13.12 9.46 -2.42
CA TYR A 124 -13.87 9.80 -3.65
C TYR A 124 -13.48 9.02 -4.89
N GLN A 125 -12.24 8.53 -4.99
CA GLN A 125 -11.78 7.79 -6.15
C GLN A 125 -12.51 6.45 -6.22
N VAL A 126 -13.29 6.28 -7.30
CA VAL A 126 -13.89 4.99 -7.63
C VAL A 126 -12.76 4.01 -7.94
N LYS A 127 -12.67 2.93 -7.15
CA LYS A 127 -11.64 1.90 -7.30
C LYS A 127 -12.07 0.88 -8.35
N LEU A 128 -11.13 0.44 -9.18
CA LEU A 128 -11.36 -0.64 -10.16
C LEU A 128 -11.60 -1.99 -9.50
N THR A 129 -10.98 -2.18 -8.33
CA THR A 129 -11.13 -3.39 -7.51
C THR A 129 -12.14 -3.11 -6.42
N ARG A 130 -13.08 -4.06 -6.23
CA ARG A 130 -13.94 -4.06 -5.05
C ARG A 130 -13.08 -4.14 -3.79
N SER A 131 -13.54 -3.51 -2.73
CA SER A 131 -12.89 -3.66 -1.44
C SER A 131 -12.96 -5.11 -1.00
N PHE A 132 -11.79 -5.72 -0.79
CA PHE A 132 -11.63 -7.16 -0.56
C PHE A 132 -11.83 -7.53 0.92
N GLY A 133 -13.06 -7.34 1.41
CA GLY A 133 -13.47 -7.70 2.77
C GLY A 133 -13.68 -9.20 2.95
N ARG A 134 -13.95 -9.64 4.19
CA ARG A 134 -14.08 -11.05 4.57
C ARG A 134 -15.03 -11.86 3.68
N ASP A 135 -16.14 -11.25 3.27
CA ASP A 135 -17.20 -11.89 2.48
C ASP A 135 -16.74 -12.18 1.03
N LEU A 136 -15.62 -11.59 0.61
CA LEU A 136 -15.04 -11.75 -0.72
C LEU A 136 -13.77 -12.61 -0.73
N TRP A 137 -13.24 -13.04 0.41
CA TRP A 137 -11.98 -13.79 0.44
C TRP A 137 -12.05 -15.14 -0.27
N ALA A 138 -13.22 -15.77 -0.26
CA ALA A 138 -13.51 -17.05 -0.91
C ALA A 138 -14.33 -16.89 -2.20
N ASP A 139 -14.66 -15.66 -2.61
CA ASP A 139 -15.50 -15.41 -3.77
C ASP A 139 -14.64 -15.40 -5.05
N ASP A 140 -14.83 -16.43 -5.88
CA ASP A 140 -14.15 -16.55 -7.18
C ASP A 140 -14.53 -15.42 -8.15
N GLY A 141 -15.72 -14.83 -8.00
CA GLY A 141 -16.22 -13.72 -8.80
C GLY A 141 -15.47 -12.40 -8.55
N VAL A 142 -14.61 -12.32 -7.53
CA VAL A 142 -13.72 -11.17 -7.32
C VAL A 142 -12.73 -10.99 -8.47
N ARG A 143 -12.40 -12.07 -9.19
CA ARG A 143 -11.51 -12.01 -10.35
C ARG A 143 -12.20 -11.41 -11.57
N ASP A 144 -13.53 -11.37 -11.58
CA ASP A 144 -14.27 -10.78 -12.69
C ASP A 144 -14.30 -9.25 -12.55
N PRO A 145 -13.85 -8.51 -13.57
CA PRO A 145 -13.87 -7.06 -13.53
C PRO A 145 -15.32 -6.56 -13.50
N GLY A 146 -15.58 -5.55 -12.66
CA GLY A 146 -16.84 -4.83 -12.68
C GLY A 146 -17.12 -4.25 -14.07
N ARG A 147 -18.38 -4.31 -14.52
CA ARG A 147 -18.82 -3.81 -15.83
C ARG A 147 -19.88 -2.71 -15.75
N ASP A 148 -20.19 -2.25 -14.55
CA ASP A 148 -21.10 -1.13 -14.29
C ASP A 148 -20.50 0.22 -14.71
N ASP A 149 -21.34 1.25 -14.81
CA ASP A 149 -20.95 2.56 -15.31
C ASP A 149 -19.88 3.25 -14.44
N ASN A 150 -19.89 3.02 -13.12
CA ASN A 150 -18.87 3.59 -12.24
C ASN A 150 -17.52 2.93 -12.49
N THR A 151 -17.49 1.60 -12.62
CA THR A 151 -16.26 0.87 -12.97
C THR A 151 -15.72 1.30 -14.35
N ARG A 152 -16.59 1.50 -15.34
CA ARG A 152 -16.19 2.00 -16.67
C ARG A 152 -15.59 3.40 -16.61
N ARG A 153 -16.18 4.32 -15.83
CA ARG A 153 -15.65 5.67 -15.62
C ARG A 153 -14.29 5.63 -14.93
N ALA A 154 -14.14 4.84 -13.87
CA ALA A 154 -12.87 4.65 -13.19
C ALA A 154 -11.79 4.07 -14.13
N LEU A 155 -12.18 3.15 -15.02
CA LEU A 155 -11.28 2.56 -16.01
C LEU A 155 -10.84 3.59 -17.04
N ALA A 156 -11.77 4.39 -17.55
CA ALA A 156 -11.46 5.48 -18.48
C ALA A 156 -10.50 6.49 -17.85
N GLU A 157 -10.71 6.87 -16.58
CA GLU A 157 -9.80 7.74 -15.84
C GLU A 157 -8.41 7.10 -15.67
N ALA A 158 -8.34 5.83 -15.28
CA ALA A 158 -7.07 5.12 -15.13
C ALA A 158 -6.29 5.05 -16.46
N VAL A 159 -6.97 4.75 -17.57
CA VAL A 159 -6.39 4.76 -18.92
C VAL A 159 -5.87 6.16 -19.27
N ALA A 160 -6.68 7.20 -19.07
CA ALA A 160 -6.28 8.57 -19.36
C ALA A 160 -5.04 9.00 -18.55
N ILE A 161 -4.93 8.60 -17.29
CA ILE A 161 -3.75 8.86 -16.45
C ILE A 161 -2.50 8.15 -17.01
N VAL A 162 -2.64 6.89 -17.41
CA VAL A 162 -1.52 6.11 -17.97
C VAL A 162 -1.07 6.68 -19.31
N GLU A 163 -2.01 7.02 -20.20
CA GLU A 163 -1.74 7.64 -21.50
C GLU A 163 -1.07 9.00 -21.32
N ALA A 164 -1.61 9.85 -20.45
CA ALA A 164 -1.00 11.13 -20.12
C ALA A 164 0.44 10.94 -19.61
N GLY A 165 0.68 9.99 -18.71
CA GLY A 165 2.00 9.66 -18.16
C GLY A 165 3.01 9.11 -19.18
N ARG A 166 2.54 8.64 -20.34
CA ARG A 166 3.39 8.20 -21.46
C ARG A 166 3.79 9.35 -22.38
N THR A 167 3.08 10.47 -22.36
CA THR A 167 3.40 11.62 -23.22
C THR A 167 4.78 12.22 -22.86
N PRO A 168 5.57 12.67 -23.86
CA PRO A 168 6.85 13.32 -23.60
C PRO A 168 6.73 14.52 -22.66
N ALA A 169 5.66 15.33 -22.80
CA ALA A 169 5.46 16.53 -22.00
C ALA A 169 5.28 16.22 -20.50
N VAL A 170 4.48 15.20 -20.16
CA VAL A 170 4.28 14.78 -18.77
C VAL A 170 5.53 14.10 -18.22
N ARG A 171 6.17 13.21 -18.98
CA ARG A 171 7.41 12.54 -18.55
C ARG A 171 8.52 13.53 -18.24
N GLU A 172 8.70 14.52 -19.11
CA GLU A 172 9.68 15.58 -18.93
C GLU A 172 9.33 16.49 -17.73
N ARG A 173 8.03 16.80 -17.53
CA ARG A 173 7.58 17.51 -16.31
C ARG A 173 7.89 16.70 -15.04
N LEU A 174 7.63 15.40 -15.03
CA LEU A 174 7.96 14.51 -13.91
C LEU A 174 9.46 14.48 -13.66
N ALA A 175 10.27 14.28 -14.72
CA ALA A 175 11.72 14.26 -14.62
C ALA A 175 12.28 15.56 -14.03
N ARG A 176 11.77 16.72 -14.45
CA ARG A 176 12.15 18.03 -13.89
C ARG A 176 11.77 18.18 -12.42
N THR A 177 10.54 17.81 -12.05
CA THR A 177 10.10 17.89 -10.66
C THR A 177 10.96 16.99 -9.77
N MET A 178 11.17 15.74 -10.15
CA MET A 178 11.97 14.78 -9.40
C MET A 178 13.44 15.18 -9.30
N SER A 179 13.99 15.86 -10.33
CA SER A 179 15.37 16.37 -10.30
C SER A 179 15.60 17.46 -9.26
N ARG A 180 14.54 18.10 -8.75
CA ARG A 180 14.62 19.16 -7.73
C ARG A 180 14.50 18.62 -6.31
N GLU A 181 14.17 17.34 -6.15
CA GLU A 181 14.08 16.72 -4.83
C GLU A 181 15.48 16.39 -4.30
N PRO A 182 15.76 16.55 -2.99
CA PRO A 182 17.06 16.22 -2.41
C PRO A 182 17.51 14.77 -2.67
N ALA A 183 16.55 13.86 -2.81
CA ALA A 183 16.78 12.46 -3.15
C ALA A 183 17.45 12.26 -4.52
N ILE A 184 17.61 13.31 -5.35
CA ILE A 184 18.33 13.21 -6.63
C ILE A 184 19.82 12.90 -6.44
N ALA A 185 20.36 13.09 -5.23
CA ALA A 185 21.69 12.60 -4.87
C ALA A 185 21.78 11.06 -4.98
N GLU A 186 20.66 10.36 -4.78
CA GLU A 186 20.62 8.91 -4.76
C GLU A 186 20.67 8.30 -6.18
N PRO A 187 21.47 7.24 -6.40
CA PRO A 187 21.58 6.59 -7.71
C PRO A 187 20.24 6.10 -8.29
N TRP A 188 19.33 5.61 -7.43
CA TRP A 188 18.04 5.07 -7.86
C TRP A 188 17.12 6.14 -8.47
N LEU A 189 17.13 7.36 -7.93
CA LEU A 189 16.29 8.44 -8.45
C LEU A 189 16.88 9.00 -9.75
N ARG A 190 18.22 9.12 -9.83
CA ARG A 190 18.89 9.51 -11.08
C ARG A 190 18.61 8.54 -12.21
N ASP A 191 18.65 7.24 -11.94
CA ASP A 191 18.29 6.22 -12.93
C ASP A 191 16.82 6.35 -13.39
N LEU A 192 15.89 6.54 -12.46
CA LEU A 192 14.48 6.75 -12.78
C LEU A 192 14.26 8.00 -13.64
N VAL A 193 14.85 9.14 -13.27
CA VAL A 193 14.81 10.38 -14.05
C VAL A 193 15.39 10.18 -15.45
N ARG A 194 16.51 9.46 -15.57
CA ARG A 194 17.10 9.10 -16.87
C ARG A 194 16.12 8.28 -17.71
N ARG A 195 15.50 7.25 -17.15
CA ARG A 195 14.49 6.43 -17.86
C ARG A 195 13.26 7.23 -18.27
N LEU A 196 12.84 8.21 -17.46
CA LEU A 196 11.76 9.12 -17.82
C LEU A 196 12.09 9.93 -19.09
N ARG A 197 13.33 10.38 -19.23
CA ARG A 197 13.81 11.18 -20.39
C ARG A 197 14.12 10.35 -21.64
N VAL A 198 14.61 9.10 -21.48
CA VAL A 198 15.13 8.29 -22.59
C VAL A 198 14.05 7.55 -23.38
N ALA A 199 12.83 7.38 -22.84
CA ALA A 199 11.74 6.75 -23.59
C ALA A 199 11.29 7.64 -24.77
N LYS A 200 12.03 7.55 -25.88
CA LYS A 200 11.49 7.73 -27.23
C LYS A 200 10.35 6.73 -27.36
N GLY A 201 9.19 7.21 -27.82
CA GLY A 201 8.06 6.33 -28.09
C GLY A 201 8.47 5.30 -29.13
N ASP A 202 8.53 4.04 -28.71
CA ASP A 202 8.32 2.95 -29.65
C ASP A 202 6.87 3.09 -30.10
N THR A 203 6.72 3.58 -31.34
CA THR A 203 5.47 3.62 -32.10
C THR A 203 5.55 2.49 -33.10
#